data_AF-A0A9X6LI87-F1
#
_entry.id   AF-A0A9X6LI87-F1
#
_cell.length_a   1.000
_cell.length_b   1.000
_cell.length_c   1.000
_cell.angle_alpha   90.00
_cell.angle_beta   90.00
_cell.angle_gamma   90.00
#
_symmetry.space_group_name_H-M   'P 1'
#
loop_
_entity.id
_entity.type
_entity.pdbx_description
1 polymer ?
#
loop_
_entity_poly.entity_id
_entity_poly.type
_entity_poly.pdbx_seq_one_letter_code
_entity_poly.pdbx_strand_id
1 'polypeptide(L)'
;MDSQTKKNTRSIKGLIKIISISILVAGFFVYIGFGVNEYVDRGNKLLAIKEEQTQQNIKVAEKMVEKELNVSSKYFKMIGQQIILFSSVEVELDANTEVLWIDNDLPCEVQVNGESYSVVFETQKVNSENKELEMYEPVKINKIIKNVSN
;
A
#
# COMPACT_ATOMS: atom_id res chain seq x y z
N MET A 1 -68.67 21.17 11.11
CA MET A 1 -67.55 21.24 10.14
C MET A 1 -66.16 21.14 10.78
N ASP A 2 -66.00 21.31 12.10
CA ASP A 2 -64.67 21.41 12.76
C ASP A 2 -63.87 20.10 12.90
N SER A 3 -64.53 18.94 12.91
CA SER A 3 -63.87 17.65 13.15
C SER A 3 -63.00 17.18 11.95
N GLN A 4 -63.44 17.44 10.71
CA GLN A 4 -62.68 17.08 9.52
C GLN A 4 -61.43 17.95 9.31
N THR A 5 -61.54 19.25 9.56
CA THR A 5 -60.42 20.21 9.43
C THR A 5 -59.28 19.86 10.39
N LYS A 6 -59.60 19.56 11.65
CA LYS A 6 -58.62 19.20 12.69
C LYS A 6 -57.90 17.87 12.43
N LYS A 7 -58.60 16.89 11.82
CA LYS A 7 -58.03 15.58 11.43
C LYS A 7 -57.07 15.71 10.25
N ASN A 8 -57.41 16.54 9.25
CA ASN A 8 -56.53 16.85 8.11
C ASN A 8 -55.26 17.57 8.55
N THR A 9 -55.33 18.55 9.46
CA THR A 9 -54.13 19.25 9.94
C THR A 9 -53.18 18.32 10.71
N ARG A 10 -53.72 17.35 11.47
CA ARG A 10 -52.90 16.34 12.19
C ARG A 10 -52.24 15.35 11.23
N SER A 11 -52.95 14.94 10.18
CA SER A 11 -52.42 14.07 9.11
C SER A 11 -51.30 14.76 8.33
N ILE A 12 -51.50 16.01 7.92
CA ILE A 12 -50.50 16.82 7.19
C ILE A 12 -49.23 17.03 8.04
N LYS A 13 -49.38 17.35 9.33
CA LYS A 13 -48.22 17.48 10.25
C LYS A 13 -47.44 16.16 10.41
N GLY A 14 -48.13 15.01 10.39
CA GLY A 14 -47.48 13.69 10.39
C GLY A 14 -46.72 13.42 9.10
N LEU A 15 -47.30 13.76 7.95
CA LEU A 15 -46.68 13.59 6.64
C LEU A 15 -45.40 14.44 6.49
N ILE A 16 -45.45 15.70 6.94
CA ILE A 16 -44.30 16.61 6.92
C ILE A 16 -43.14 16.06 7.78
N LYS A 17 -43.44 15.49 8.95
CA LYS A 17 -42.42 14.85 9.79
C LYS A 17 -41.76 13.65 9.10
N ILE A 18 -42.54 12.79 8.45
CA ILE A 18 -42.00 11.62 7.75
C ILE A 18 -41.11 12.06 6.59
N ILE A 19 -41.55 13.03 5.78
CA ILE A 19 -40.75 13.57 4.66
C ILE A 19 -39.44 14.19 5.19
N SER A 20 -39.51 14.95 6.30
CA SER A 20 -38.33 15.55 6.91
C SER A 20 -37.33 14.51 7.42
N ILE A 21 -37.81 13.40 8.01
CA ILE A 21 -36.94 12.30 8.45
C ILE A 21 -36.30 11.63 7.24
N SER A 22 -37.06 11.37 6.17
CA SER A 22 -36.54 10.78 4.94
C SER A 22 -35.43 11.62 4.30
N ILE A 23 -35.58 12.96 4.29
CA ILE A 23 -34.56 13.88 3.78
C ILE A 23 -33.29 13.83 4.65
N LEU A 24 -33.44 13.84 5.98
CA LEU A 24 -32.28 13.73 6.89
C LEU A 24 -31.54 12.41 6.71
N VAL A 25 -32.26 11.31 6.60
CA VAL A 25 -31.69 9.98 6.37
C VAL A 25 -30.97 9.93 5.01
N ALA A 26 -31.58 10.45 3.94
CA ALA A 26 -30.95 10.52 2.63
C ALA A 26 -29.69 11.38 2.64
N GLY A 27 -29.73 12.56 3.28
CA GLY A 27 -28.58 13.44 3.44
C GLY A 27 -27.43 12.78 4.21
N PHE A 28 -27.74 12.01 5.25
CA PHE A 28 -26.74 11.25 6.02
C PHE A 28 -26.06 10.18 5.17
N PHE A 29 -26.81 9.42 4.37
CA PHE A 29 -26.22 8.43 3.45
C PHE A 29 -25.34 9.08 2.38
N VAL A 30 -25.75 10.23 1.83
CA VAL A 30 -24.93 10.99 0.88
C VAL A 30 -23.64 11.47 1.54
N TYR A 31 -23.71 12.01 2.76
CA TYR A 31 -22.54 12.44 3.52
C TYR A 31 -21.56 11.30 3.80
N ILE A 32 -22.05 10.13 4.25
CA ILE A 32 -21.22 8.94 4.43
C ILE A 32 -20.59 8.50 3.09
N GLY A 33 -21.38 8.47 2.02
CA GLY A 33 -20.90 8.07 0.70
C GLY A 33 -19.73 8.92 0.21
N PHE A 34 -19.82 10.25 0.36
CA PHE A 34 -18.72 11.16 0.02
C PHE A 34 -17.49 10.93 0.90
N GLY A 35 -17.67 10.79 2.22
CA GLY A 35 -16.55 10.56 3.14
C GLY A 35 -15.81 9.25 2.88
N VAL A 36 -16.54 8.16 2.60
CA VAL A 36 -15.93 6.87 2.22
C VAL A 36 -15.18 6.99 0.89
N ASN A 37 -15.75 7.68 -0.10
CA ASN A 37 -15.11 7.84 -1.40
C ASN A 37 -13.80 8.64 -1.30
N GLU A 38 -13.79 9.74 -0.55
CA GLU A 38 -12.58 10.54 -0.33
C GLU A 38 -11.49 9.73 0.41
N TYR A 39 -11.89 8.94 1.41
CA TYR A 39 -10.97 8.07 2.14
C TYR A 39 -10.34 7.00 1.24
N VAL A 40 -11.15 6.33 0.42
CA VAL A 40 -10.67 5.30 -0.54
C VAL A 40 -9.76 5.93 -1.60
N ASP A 41 -10.12 7.08 -2.16
CA ASP A 41 -9.30 7.78 -3.15
C ASP A 41 -7.93 8.18 -2.58
N ARG A 42 -7.91 8.71 -1.35
CA ARG A 42 -6.65 9.00 -0.65
C ARG A 42 -5.84 7.72 -0.44
N GLY A 43 -6.46 6.64 0.01
CA GLY A 43 -5.81 5.34 0.20
C GLY A 43 -5.15 4.83 -1.08
N ASN A 44 -5.88 4.85 -2.20
CA ASN A 44 -5.39 4.40 -3.50
C ASN A 44 -4.21 5.24 -4.00
N LYS A 45 -4.27 6.57 -3.81
CA LYS A 45 -3.14 7.46 -4.16
C LYS A 45 -1.89 7.14 -3.35
N LEU A 46 -2.02 6.89 -2.05
CA LEU A 46 -0.88 6.52 -1.21
C LEU A 46 -0.32 5.16 -1.59
N LEU A 47 -1.17 4.19 -1.91
CA LEU A 47 -0.75 2.88 -2.36
C LEU A 47 0.05 2.97 -3.67
N ALA A 48 -0.46 3.71 -4.66
CA ALA A 48 0.21 3.90 -5.94
C ALA A 48 1.61 4.52 -5.79
N ILE A 49 1.79 5.50 -4.89
CA ILE A 49 3.11 6.09 -4.61
C ILE A 49 4.07 5.04 -4.04
N LYS A 50 3.60 4.19 -3.12
CA LYS A 50 4.43 3.14 -2.50
C LYS A 50 4.79 2.03 -3.49
N GLU A 51 3.86 1.66 -4.36
CA GLU A 51 4.10 0.71 -5.45
C GLU A 51 5.12 1.27 -6.44
N GLU A 52 5.00 2.54 -6.83
CA GLU A 52 5.98 3.20 -7.70
C GLU A 52 7.37 3.21 -7.07
N GLN A 53 7.48 3.59 -5.79
CA GLN A 53 8.75 3.60 -5.08
C GLN A 53 9.34 2.18 -4.97
N THR A 54 8.50 1.17 -4.71
CA THR A 54 8.93 -0.23 -4.70
C THR A 54 9.57 -0.62 -6.03
N GLN A 55 8.92 -0.30 -7.14
CA GLN A 55 9.43 -0.61 -8.48
C GLN A 55 10.72 0.15 -8.81
N GLN A 56 10.89 1.37 -8.30
CA GLN A 56 12.16 2.10 -8.41
C GLN A 56 13.26 1.44 -7.57
N ASN A 57 12.96 1.08 -6.33
CA ASN A 57 13.89 0.41 -5.42
C ASN A 57 14.41 -0.91 -6.00
N ILE A 58 13.52 -1.76 -6.54
CA ILE A 58 13.88 -3.03 -7.17
C ILE A 58 14.87 -2.79 -8.32
N LYS A 59 14.56 -1.86 -9.24
CA LYS A 59 15.44 -1.55 -10.38
C LYS A 59 16.82 -1.03 -9.96
N VAL A 60 16.88 -0.25 -8.88
CA VAL A 60 18.15 0.27 -8.35
C VAL A 60 18.96 -0.86 -7.71
N ALA A 61 18.31 -1.67 -6.87
CA ALA A 61 18.93 -2.80 -6.20
C ALA A 61 19.43 -3.87 -7.20
N GLU A 62 18.64 -4.20 -8.23
CA GLU A 62 19.06 -5.12 -9.29
C GLU A 62 20.39 -4.66 -9.92
N LYS A 63 20.51 -3.38 -10.29
CA LYS A 63 21.75 -2.83 -10.87
C LYS A 63 22.92 -2.87 -9.91
N MET A 64 22.67 -2.66 -8.61
CA MET A 64 23.72 -2.76 -7.59
C MET A 64 24.22 -4.20 -7.47
N VAL A 65 23.30 -5.17 -7.44
CA VAL A 65 23.62 -6.60 -7.37
C VAL A 65 24.32 -7.06 -8.65
N GLU A 66 23.88 -6.61 -9.82
CA GLU A 66 24.54 -6.90 -11.10
C GLU A 66 26.02 -6.51 -11.07
N LYS A 67 26.29 -5.30 -10.55
CA LYS A 67 27.64 -4.76 -10.46
C LYS A 67 28.49 -5.50 -9.42
N GLU A 68 27.92 -5.80 -8.25
CA GLU A 68 28.65 -6.40 -7.14
C GLU A 68 28.97 -7.88 -7.41
N LEU A 69 28.02 -8.62 -7.99
CA LEU A 69 28.22 -10.04 -8.32
C LEU A 69 28.83 -10.26 -9.71
N ASN A 70 28.90 -9.22 -10.55
CA ASN A 70 29.32 -9.29 -11.94
C ASN A 70 28.51 -10.35 -12.75
N VAL A 71 27.21 -10.41 -12.48
CA VAL A 71 26.24 -11.31 -13.12
C VAL A 71 25.06 -10.47 -13.59
N SER A 72 24.56 -10.70 -14.81
CA SER A 72 23.37 -9.98 -15.28
C SER A 72 22.12 -10.38 -14.48
N SER A 73 21.22 -9.43 -14.26
CA SER A 73 19.87 -9.59 -13.68
C SER A 73 19.04 -10.69 -14.33
N LYS A 74 19.37 -11.08 -15.57
CA LYS A 74 18.74 -12.23 -16.25
C LYS A 74 19.08 -13.59 -15.63
N TYR A 75 20.14 -13.67 -14.83
CA TYR A 75 20.67 -14.93 -14.29
C TYR A 75 20.63 -15.00 -12.76
N PHE A 76 20.11 -13.98 -12.10
CA PHE A 76 19.82 -14.02 -10.68
C PHE A 76 18.37 -13.62 -10.41
N LYS A 77 17.87 -14.00 -9.24
CA LYS A 77 16.57 -13.57 -8.74
C LYS A 77 16.77 -12.84 -7.44
N MET A 78 16.10 -11.71 -7.28
CA MET A 78 15.98 -11.05 -5.99
C MET A 78 14.72 -11.57 -5.30
N ILE A 79 14.87 -11.96 -4.04
CA ILE A 79 13.82 -12.51 -3.20
C ILE A 79 13.66 -11.59 -1.99
N GLY A 80 12.48 -11.03 -1.83
CA GLY A 80 12.07 -10.25 -0.68
C GLY A 80 11.26 -11.08 0.29
N GLN A 81 10.79 -10.43 1.35
CA GLN A 81 9.93 -11.04 2.35
C GLN A 81 8.60 -10.29 2.43
N GLN A 82 7.50 -11.03 2.38
CA GLN A 82 6.17 -10.53 2.64
C GLN A 82 5.65 -11.10 3.95
N ILE A 83 5.31 -10.23 4.89
CA ILE A 83 4.65 -10.65 6.12
C ILE A 83 3.15 -10.83 5.84
N ILE A 84 2.67 -12.06 6.01
CA ILE A 84 1.25 -12.42 5.91
C ILE A 84 0.81 -13.01 7.26
N LEU A 85 -0.07 -12.29 7.96
CA LEU A 85 -0.53 -12.59 9.33
C LEU A 85 0.62 -12.81 10.33
N PHE A 86 1.05 -14.06 10.48
CA PHE A 86 2.02 -14.53 11.48
C PHE A 86 3.23 -15.24 10.86
N SER A 87 3.35 -15.20 9.52
CA SER A 87 4.45 -15.82 8.78
C SER A 87 5.02 -14.87 7.75
N SER A 88 6.31 -15.04 7.44
CA SER A 88 6.94 -14.42 6.28
C SER A 88 6.93 -15.40 5.11
N VAL A 89 6.57 -14.92 3.93
CA VAL A 89 6.63 -15.68 2.68
C VAL A 89 7.64 -15.00 1.77
N GLU A 90 8.49 -15.80 1.13
CA GLU A 90 9.41 -15.34 0.11
C GLU A 90 8.64 -14.93 -1.15
N VAL A 91 8.96 -13.73 -1.66
CA VAL A 91 8.36 -13.19 -2.88
C VAL A 91 9.47 -12.75 -3.82
N GLU A 92 9.33 -13.08 -5.10
CA GLU A 92 10.27 -12.60 -6.11
C GLU A 92 10.07 -11.10 -6.29
N LEU A 93 11.16 -10.35 -6.20
CA LEU A 93 11.19 -8.90 -6.39
C LEU A 93 11.45 -8.61 -7.87
N ASP A 94 10.37 -8.50 -8.63
CA ASP A 94 10.37 -8.17 -10.06
C ASP A 94 9.36 -7.06 -10.42
N ALA A 95 9.16 -6.84 -11.72
CA ALA A 95 8.24 -5.85 -12.26
C ALA A 95 6.76 -6.08 -11.89
N ASN A 96 6.39 -7.27 -11.43
CA ASN A 96 5.04 -7.67 -11.04
C ASN A 96 4.88 -7.76 -9.52
N THR A 97 5.88 -7.34 -8.75
CA THR A 97 5.83 -7.33 -7.28
C THR A 97 4.67 -6.47 -6.78
N GLU A 98 3.68 -7.12 -6.16
CA GLU A 98 2.56 -6.46 -5.48
C GLU A 98 2.89 -6.12 -4.02
N VAL A 99 4.00 -6.64 -3.51
CA VAL A 99 4.45 -6.42 -2.13
C VAL A 99 5.20 -5.10 -2.04
N LEU A 100 4.88 -4.31 -1.02
CA LEU A 100 5.59 -3.06 -0.77
C LEU A 100 7.00 -3.36 -0.24
N TRP A 101 8.01 -2.80 -0.89
CA TRP A 101 9.42 -2.98 -0.55
C TRP A 101 10.10 -1.62 -0.41
N ILE A 102 9.75 -0.94 0.69
CA ILE A 102 10.08 0.47 0.99
C ILE A 102 10.51 0.68 2.44
N ASP A 103 10.68 -0.40 3.20
CA ASP A 103 11.07 -0.36 4.60
C ASP A 103 12.54 0.02 4.77
N ASN A 104 12.95 0.42 5.97
CA ASN A 104 14.31 0.90 6.21
C ASN A 104 15.40 -0.18 6.04
N ASP A 105 15.07 -1.45 6.25
CA ASP A 105 16.01 -2.57 6.18
C ASP A 105 16.06 -3.24 4.81
N LEU A 106 15.01 -3.08 3.99
CA LEU A 106 14.90 -3.62 2.62
C LEU A 106 15.45 -5.06 2.52
N PRO A 107 14.83 -6.04 3.22
CA PRO A 107 15.35 -7.40 3.27
C PRO A 107 15.37 -8.00 1.88
N CYS A 108 16.53 -8.52 1.48
CA CYS A 108 16.74 -9.12 0.17
C CYS A 108 17.68 -10.31 0.25
N GLU A 109 17.30 -11.36 -0.45
CA GLU A 109 18.15 -12.47 -0.84
C GLU A 109 18.35 -12.45 -2.35
N VAL A 110 19.52 -12.84 -2.83
CA VAL A 110 19.84 -13.01 -4.24
C VAL A 110 20.16 -14.47 -4.49
N GLN A 111 19.39 -15.10 -5.37
CA GLN A 111 19.60 -16.48 -5.79
C GLN A 111 20.25 -16.49 -7.17
N VAL A 112 21.43 -17.10 -7.29
CA VAL A 112 22.22 -17.19 -8.53
C VAL A 112 22.92 -18.55 -8.60
N ASN A 113 22.76 -19.27 -9.71
CA ASN A 113 23.41 -20.56 -9.95
C ASN A 113 23.21 -21.61 -8.82
N GLY A 114 22.05 -21.62 -8.17
CA GLY A 114 21.75 -22.54 -7.05
C GLY A 114 22.39 -22.12 -5.72
N GLU A 115 23.06 -20.97 -5.67
CA GLU A 115 23.57 -20.36 -4.46
C GLU A 115 22.66 -19.22 -4.04
N SER A 116 22.58 -19.00 -2.73
CA SER A 116 21.75 -17.97 -2.10
C SER A 116 22.64 -17.00 -1.32
N TYR A 117 22.35 -15.71 -1.44
CA TYR A 117 23.10 -14.64 -0.83
C TYR A 117 22.18 -13.64 -0.15
N SER A 118 22.33 -13.43 1.16
CA SER A 118 21.68 -12.30 1.82
C SER A 118 22.39 -11.00 1.49
N VAL A 119 21.63 -10.00 1.04
CA VAL A 119 22.12 -8.66 0.69
C VAL A 119 21.61 -7.67 1.72
N VAL A 120 22.55 -6.93 2.32
CA VAL A 120 22.26 -5.85 3.26
C VAL A 120 22.50 -4.53 2.56
N PHE A 121 21.43 -3.77 2.33
CA PHE A 121 21.52 -2.43 1.77
C PHE A 121 21.75 -1.39 2.86
N GLU A 122 22.56 -0.39 2.55
CA GLU A 122 22.45 0.90 3.23
C GLU A 122 21.33 1.68 2.56
N THR A 123 20.39 2.16 3.36
CA THR A 123 19.18 2.83 2.91
C THR A 123 19.16 4.28 3.35
N GLN A 124 18.37 5.09 2.65
CA GLN A 124 18.06 6.45 3.05
C GLN A 124 16.56 6.72 2.92
N LYS A 125 16.05 7.63 3.75
CA LYS A 125 14.64 8.04 3.68
C LYS A 125 14.41 8.86 2.41
N VAL A 126 13.40 8.46 1.63
CA VAL A 126 12.96 9.19 0.44
C VAL A 126 12.27 10.48 0.88
N ASN A 127 12.66 11.61 0.28
CA ASN A 127 12.01 12.89 0.56
C ASN A 127 10.67 12.95 -0.19
N SER A 128 9.60 12.51 0.47
CA SER A 128 8.24 12.61 -0.06
C SER A 128 7.60 13.96 0.31
N GLU A 129 6.84 14.54 -0.61
CA GLU A 129 5.96 15.68 -0.32
C GLU A 129 4.97 15.35 0.79
N ASN A 130 4.57 14.08 0.91
CA ASN A 130 3.73 13.60 1.99
C ASN A 130 4.58 13.18 3.20
N LYS A 131 4.63 14.05 4.21
CA LYS A 131 5.39 13.84 5.46
C LYS A 131 4.93 12.63 6.28
N GLU A 132 3.72 12.14 6.06
CA GLU A 132 3.18 10.96 6.75
C GLU A 132 3.64 9.65 6.08
N LEU A 133 4.18 9.69 4.86
CA LEU A 133 4.74 8.54 4.19
C LEU A 133 6.21 8.36 4.57
N GLU A 134 6.49 7.28 5.30
CA GLU A 134 7.85 6.81 5.48
C GLU A 134 8.17 5.77 4.42
N MET A 135 9.15 6.09 3.58
CA MET A 135 9.64 5.24 2.51
C MET A 135 11.15 5.39 2.46
N TYR A 136 11.84 4.29 2.15
CA TYR A 136 13.29 4.23 2.05
C TYR A 136 13.70 3.68 0.70
N GLU A 137 14.90 4.05 0.26
CA GLU A 137 15.51 3.57 -0.97
C GLU A 137 16.94 3.05 -0.71
N PRO A 138 17.40 2.04 -1.47
CA PRO A 138 18.75 1.54 -1.33
C PRO A 138 19.76 2.51 -1.97
N VAL A 139 20.83 2.81 -1.25
CA VAL A 139 21.91 3.74 -1.69
C VAL A 139 23.15 2.98 -2.11
N LYS A 140 23.50 1.93 -1.38
CA LYS A 140 24.61 1.02 -1.70
C LYS A 140 24.42 -0.33 -1.04
N ILE A 141 25.15 -1.32 -1.51
CA ILE A 141 25.28 -2.60 -0.82
C ILE A 141 26.31 -2.44 0.29
N ASN A 142 25.88 -2.67 1.53
CA ASN A 142 26.77 -2.68 2.69
C ASN A 142 27.47 -4.03 2.83
N LYS A 143 26.74 -5.13 2.57
CA LYS A 143 27.29 -6.48 2.68
C LYS A 143 26.52 -7.49 1.82
N ILE A 144 27.24 -8.45 1.26
CA ILE A 144 26.67 -9.67 0.69
C ILE A 144 27.22 -10.87 1.48
N ILE A 145 26.34 -11.76 1.92
CA ILE A 145 26.68 -12.94 2.71
C ILE A 145 26.14 -14.17 2.01
N LYS A 146 27.01 -15.13 1.66
CA LYS A 146 26.58 -16.42 1.14
C LYS A 146 25.85 -17.19 2.25
N ASN A 147 24.63 -17.60 1.97
CA ASN A 147 23.86 -18.46 2.85
C ASN A 147 24.41 -19.87 2.73
N VAL A 148 24.88 -20.41 3.86
CA VAL A 148 25.36 -21.80 3.93
C VAL A 148 24.16 -22.64 4.36
N SER A 149 23.69 -23.49 3.45
CA SER A 149 22.70 -24.52 3.78
C SER A 149 23.32 -25.44 4.86
N ASN A 150 22.75 -25.42 6.06
CA ASN A 150 23.05 -26.44 7.09
C ASN A 150 22.23 -27.71 6.82
#